data_AF-A0A2E3IGH6-F1
#
_entry.id   AF-A0A2E3IGH6-F1
#
_cell.length_a   1.000
_cell.length_b   1.000
_cell.length_c   1.000
_cell.angle_alpha   90.00
_cell.angle_beta   90.00
_cell.angle_gamma   90.00
#
_symmetry.space_group_name_H-M   'P 1'
#
loop_
_entity.id
_entity.type
_entity.pdbx_description
1 polymer ?
#
loop_
_entity_poly.entity_id
_entity_poly.type
_entity_poly.pdbx_seq_one_letter_code
_entity_poly.pdbx_strand_id
1 'polypeptide(L)'
;MLKEPIKKDDVIALKLVSGEEVIAKVVTNDETMLTVNKPLTLIHTPKGIAMSQYILMQDMTVPVSIDKEKVIVMTKANTVASGQYTQTLSSIKKPTPEEKSSIITN
;
A
#
# COMPACT_ATOMS: atom_id res chain seq x y z
N MET A 1 -13.76 -8.89 -17.89
CA MET A 1 -13.93 -7.43 -17.73
C MET A 1 -14.23 -7.16 -16.26
N LEU A 2 -13.47 -6.30 -15.58
CA LEU A 2 -13.82 -5.87 -14.22
C LEU A 2 -15.16 -5.14 -14.29
N LYS A 3 -16.12 -5.56 -13.45
CA LYS A 3 -17.54 -5.18 -13.56
C LYS A 3 -17.81 -3.70 -13.22
N GLU A 4 -16.82 -3.00 -12.66
CA GLU A 4 -16.76 -1.55 -12.47
C GLU A 4 -15.29 -1.09 -12.60
N PRO A 5 -15.02 0.10 -13.17
CA PRO A 5 -13.68 0.66 -13.19
C PRO A 5 -13.21 0.98 -11.76
N ILE A 6 -11.93 0.74 -11.50
CA ILE A 6 -11.27 1.11 -10.25
C ILE A 6 -11.18 2.64 -10.17
N LYS A 7 -11.65 3.20 -9.05
CA LYS A 7 -11.76 4.64 -8.84
C LYS A 7 -10.99 5.10 -7.62
N LYS A 8 -10.89 6.42 -7.47
CA LYS A 8 -10.33 7.07 -6.29
C LYS A 8 -10.96 6.52 -5.00
N ASP A 9 -10.11 6.37 -3.98
CA ASP A 9 -10.42 5.82 -2.65
C ASP A 9 -10.79 4.33 -2.60
N ASP A 10 -10.82 3.61 -3.73
CA ASP A 10 -10.88 2.15 -3.70
C ASP A 10 -9.62 1.58 -3.03
N VAL A 11 -9.79 0.53 -2.21
CA VAL A 11 -8.69 -0.32 -1.76
C VAL A 11 -8.53 -1.45 -2.76
N ILE A 12 -7.35 -1.56 -3.34
CA ILE A 12 -7.05 -2.49 -4.43
C ILE A 12 -5.94 -3.45 -4.05
N ALA A 13 -5.98 -4.63 -4.64
CA ALA A 13 -4.90 -5.59 -4.64
C ALA A 13 -4.26 -5.65 -6.03
N LEU A 14 -2.93 -5.68 -6.03
CA LEU A 14 -2.06 -5.66 -7.20
C LEU A 14 -1.16 -6.89 -7.17
N LYS A 15 -1.01 -7.55 -8.32
CA LYS A 15 0.08 -8.48 -8.58
C LYS A 15 1.05 -7.83 -9.54
N LEU A 16 2.27 -7.55 -9.09
CA LEU A 16 3.30 -6.93 -9.92
C LEU A 16 4.08 -7.97 -10.73
N VAL A 17 4.72 -7.53 -11.81
CA VAL A 17 5.58 -8.38 -12.66
C VAL A 17 6.75 -9.00 -11.92
N SER A 18 7.20 -8.36 -10.84
CA SER A 18 8.20 -8.85 -9.88
C SER A 18 7.70 -10.00 -9.02
N GLY A 19 6.39 -10.28 -8.99
CA GLY A 19 5.76 -11.31 -8.18
C GLY A 19 5.24 -10.83 -6.83
N GLU A 20 5.46 -9.57 -6.47
CA GLU A 20 4.94 -8.97 -5.23
C GLU A 20 3.41 -8.85 -5.28
N GLU A 21 2.76 -9.09 -4.13
CA GLU A 21 1.34 -8.83 -3.95
C GLU A 21 1.17 -7.61 -3.04
N VAL A 22 0.61 -6.53 -3.60
CA VAL A 22 0.53 -5.21 -2.96
C VAL A 22 -0.92 -4.83 -2.75
N ILE A 23 -1.26 -4.34 -1.56
CA ILE A 23 -2.55 -3.72 -1.24
C ILE A 23 -2.35 -2.23 -0.97
N ALA A 24 -3.19 -1.38 -1.57
CA ALA A 24 -3.06 0.07 -1.43
C ALA A 24 -4.39 0.79 -1.68
N LYS A 25 -4.47 2.07 -1.29
CA LYS A 25 -5.64 2.91 -1.58
C LYS A 25 -5.38 3.80 -2.80
N VAL A 26 -6.29 3.80 -3.77
CA VAL A 26 -6.16 4.58 -5.01
C VAL A 26 -6.26 6.09 -4.75
N VAL A 27 -5.32 6.84 -5.33
CA VAL A 27 -5.34 8.31 -5.39
C VAL A 27 -5.77 8.76 -6.78
N THR A 28 -5.09 8.28 -7.83
CA THR A 28 -5.44 8.46 -9.24
C THR A 28 -5.22 7.15 -10.01
N ASN A 29 -5.97 6.97 -11.09
CA ASN A 29 -5.86 5.81 -11.99
C ASN A 29 -6.00 6.34 -13.41
N ASP A 30 -4.87 6.74 -13.97
CA ASP A 30 -4.79 7.37 -15.28
C ASP A 30 -4.48 6.28 -16.33
N GLU A 31 -4.23 6.67 -17.59
CA GLU A 31 -4.02 5.70 -18.67
C GLU A 31 -2.81 4.80 -18.42
N THR A 32 -1.67 5.39 -18.06
CA THR A 32 -0.38 4.70 -17.91
C THR A 32 0.08 4.56 -16.46
N MET A 33 -0.36 5.43 -15.56
CA MET A 33 0.09 5.48 -14.18
C MET A 33 -1.05 5.21 -13.19
N LEU A 34 -0.72 4.48 -12.12
CA LEU A 34 -1.57 4.25 -10.97
C LEU A 34 -0.92 4.87 -9.73
N THR A 35 -1.51 5.93 -9.20
CA THR A 35 -1.03 6.57 -7.97
C THR A 35 -1.79 6.01 -6.78
N VAL A 36 -1.07 5.50 -5.78
CA VAL A 36 -1.63 4.89 -4.58
C VAL A 36 -1.03 5.47 -3.31
N ASN A 37 -1.80 5.39 -2.22
CA ASN A 37 -1.36 5.77 -0.89
C ASN A 37 -1.19 4.55 0.01
N LYS A 38 -0.18 4.64 0.87
CA LYS A 38 0.15 3.67 1.92
C LYS A 38 0.23 2.22 1.43
N PRO A 39 0.99 1.92 0.35
CA PRO A 39 1.07 0.56 -0.16
C PRO A 39 1.74 -0.38 0.84
N LEU A 40 1.11 -1.53 1.07
CA LEU A 40 1.64 -2.63 1.85
C LEU A 40 1.83 -3.86 0.96
N THR A 41 2.90 -4.61 1.17
CA THR A 41 3.12 -5.90 0.53
C THR A 41 2.79 -7.05 1.47
N LEU A 42 2.27 -8.14 0.92
CA LEU A 42 2.08 -9.39 1.64
C LEU A 42 3.44 -10.04 1.89
N ILE A 43 3.69 -10.47 3.13
CA ILE A 43 4.90 -11.17 3.54
C ILE A 43 4.56 -12.47 4.28
N HIS A 44 5.40 -13.47 4.14
CA HIS A 44 5.32 -14.70 4.92
C HIS A 44 6.18 -14.57 6.17
N THR A 45 5.58 -14.84 7.33
CA THR A 45 6.26 -14.89 8.63
C THR A 45 6.14 -16.30 9.21
N PRO A 46 6.92 -16.67 10.23
CA PRO A 46 6.75 -17.95 10.94
C PRO A 46 5.35 -18.13 11.54
N LYS A 47 4.62 -17.04 11.80
CA LYS A 47 3.25 -17.06 12.36
C LYS A 47 2.16 -17.04 11.28
N GLY A 48 2.53 -17.13 10.00
CA GLY A 48 1.64 -17.02 8.85
C GLY A 48 1.83 -15.72 8.08
N ILE A 49 0.79 -15.31 7.35
CA ILE A 49 0.83 -14.15 6.46
C ILE A 49 0.70 -12.84 7.26
N ALA A 50 1.49 -11.84 6.90
CA ALA A 50 1.39 -10.48 7.42
C ALA A 50 1.48 -9.45 6.28
N MET A 51 1.22 -8.18 6.61
CA MET A 51 1.41 -7.05 5.70
C MET A 51 2.55 -6.17 6.22
N SER A 52 3.47 -5.80 5.34
CA SER A 52 4.56 -4.86 5.64
C SER A 52 4.56 -3.71 4.65
N GLN A 53 5.21 -2.61 4.99
CA GLN A 53 5.38 -1.49 4.06
C GLN A 53 6.06 -1.97 2.76
N TYR A 54 5.51 -1.55 1.62
CA TYR A 54 5.99 -1.99 0.30
C TYR A 54 7.45 -1.58 0.04
N ILE A 55 7.81 -0.31 0.30
CA ILE A 55 9.17 0.20 0.17
C ILE A 55 9.63 0.68 1.55
N LEU A 56 10.48 -0.07 2.24
CA LEU A 56 10.89 0.25 3.63
C LEU A 56 11.61 1.60 3.80
N MET A 57 12.24 2.10 2.73
CA MET A 57 12.99 3.37 2.76
C MET A 57 12.12 4.61 2.46
N GLN A 58 10.86 4.44 2.07
CA GLN A 58 9.98 5.57 1.73
C GLN A 58 9.25 6.12 2.96
N ASP A 59 8.85 7.39 2.93
CA ASP A 59 7.84 7.90 3.86
C ASP A 59 6.46 7.36 3.46
N MET A 60 5.80 6.64 4.38
CA MET A 60 4.51 6.00 4.15
C MET A 60 3.37 7.01 3.85
N THR A 61 3.55 8.29 4.16
CA THR A 61 2.57 9.34 3.87
C THR A 61 2.65 9.88 2.44
N VAL A 62 3.74 9.61 1.73
CA VAL A 62 3.96 10.06 0.36
C VAL A 62 3.30 9.07 -0.62
N PRO A 63 2.49 9.56 -1.58
CA PRO A 63 1.92 8.70 -2.62
C PRO A 63 3.00 8.07 -3.50
N VAL A 64 2.74 6.84 -3.96
CA VAL A 64 3.61 6.10 -4.88
C VAL A 64 2.92 5.97 -6.22
N SER A 65 3.62 6.28 -7.31
CA SER A 65 3.14 6.07 -8.66
C SER A 65 3.71 4.78 -9.24
N ILE A 66 2.85 3.90 -9.69
CA ILE A 66 3.19 2.60 -10.29
C ILE A 66 2.86 2.67 -11.78
N ASP A 67 3.83 2.31 -12.62
CA ASP A 67 3.63 2.11 -14.05
C ASP A 67 2.70 0.90 -14.27
N LYS A 68 1.57 1.12 -14.95
CA LYS A 68 0.56 0.08 -15.18
C LYS A 68 1.05 -1.04 -16.08
N GLU A 69 2.09 -0.83 -16.89
CA GLU A 69 2.75 -1.90 -17.62
C GLU A 69 3.44 -2.92 -16.70
N LYS A 70 3.71 -2.54 -15.43
CA LYS A 70 4.34 -3.42 -14.43
C LYS A 70 3.33 -4.15 -13.55
N VAL A 71 2.03 -4.02 -13.85
CA VAL A 71 0.92 -4.65 -13.12
C VAL A 71 0.36 -5.81 -13.95
N ILE A 72 0.46 -7.04 -13.43
CA ILE A 72 -0.13 -8.23 -14.06
C ILE A 72 -1.63 -8.27 -13.79
N VAL A 73 -2.02 -8.07 -12.52
CA VAL A 73 -3.42 -8.14 -12.08
C VAL A 73 -3.70 -6.96 -11.18
N MET A 74 -4.86 -6.35 -11.38
CA MET A 74 -5.39 -5.32 -10.51
C MET A 74 -6.88 -5.60 -10.25
N THR A 75 -7.28 -5.60 -8.99
CA THR A 75 -8.66 -5.84 -8.57
C THR A 75 -8.99 -5.08 -7.29
N LYS A 76 -10.28 -4.88 -6.99
CA LYS A 76 -10.70 -4.44 -5.65
C LYS A 76 -10.27 -5.49 -4.63
N ALA A 77 -9.73 -5.04 -3.50
CA ALA A 77 -9.40 -5.93 -2.39
C ALA A 77 -10.68 -6.51 -1.78
N ASN A 78 -10.64 -7.77 -1.34
CA ASN A 78 -11.75 -8.35 -0.59
C ASN A 78 -11.88 -7.71 0.80
N THR A 79 -13.01 -7.94 1.47
CA THR A 79 -13.33 -7.33 2.77
C THR A 79 -12.34 -7.70 3.87
N VAL A 80 -11.86 -8.95 3.87
CA VAL A 80 -10.88 -9.44 4.85
C VAL A 80 -9.54 -8.72 4.68
N ALA A 81 -9.01 -8.67 3.46
CA ALA A 81 -7.76 -7.99 3.14
C ALA A 81 -7.84 -6.49 3.44
N SER A 82 -8.96 -5.84 3.09
CA SER A 82 -9.19 -4.42 3.37
C SER A 82 -9.24 -4.12 4.88
N GLY A 83 -9.82 -5.02 5.67
CA GLY A 83 -9.83 -4.93 7.13
C GLY A 83 -8.42 -5.03 7.72
N GLN A 84 -7.64 -6.03 7.28
CA GLN A 84 -6.25 -6.22 7.71
C GLN A 84 -5.34 -5.05 7.32
N TYR A 85 -5.52 -4.51 6.10
CA TYR A 85 -4.84 -3.31 5.64
C TYR A 85 -5.09 -2.12 6.58
N THR A 86 -6.37 -1.87 6.91
CA THR A 86 -6.75 -0.77 7.81
C THR A 86 -6.17 -0.96 9.22
N GLN A 87 -6.25 -2.18 9.75
CA GLN A 87 -5.68 -2.51 11.06
C GLN A 87 -4.17 -2.30 11.10
N THR A 88 -3.45 -2.78 10.08
CA THR A 88 -1.98 -2.62 9.97
C THR A 88 -1.59 -1.14 9.89
N LEU A 89 -2.30 -0.33 9.11
CA LEU A 89 -2.02 1.10 9.03
C LEU A 89 -2.27 1.86 10.34
N SER A 90 -3.17 1.35 11.19
CA SER A 90 -3.46 1.94 12.49
C SER A 90 -2.39 1.63 13.55
N SER A 91 -1.69 0.49 13.42
CA SER A 91 -0.63 0.08 14.34
C SER A 91 0.74 0.69 14.01
N ILE A 92 0.93 1.18 12.79
CA ILE A 92 2.13 1.94 12.41
C ILE A 92 2.05 3.31 13.10
N LYS A 93 2.72 3.40 14.25
CA LYS A 93 2.84 4.59 15.09
C LYS A 93 3.37 5.75 14.23
N LYS A 94 2.61 6.85 14.12
CA LYS A 94 3.16 8.12 13.63
C LYS A 94 4.27 8.51 14.63
N PRO A 95 5.49 8.87 14.20
CA PRO A 95 6.47 9.43 15.11
C PRO A 95 5.84 10.58 15.88
N THR A 96 5.88 10.55 17.21
CA THR A 96 5.35 11.67 18.00
C THR A 96 6.21 12.92 17.71
N PRO A 97 5.65 14.14 17.83
CA PRO A 97 6.45 15.36 17.73
C PRO A 97 7.67 15.36 18.66
N GLU A 98 7.57 14.68 19.81
CA GLU A 98 8.65 14.48 20.78
C GLU A 98 9.79 13.60 20.23
N GLU A 99 9.46 12.53 19.49
CA GLU A 99 10.44 11.63 18.85
C GLU A 99 11.17 12.32 17.67
N LYS A 100 10.59 13.37 17.05
CA LYS A 100 11.28 14.19 16.05
C LYS A 100 12.22 15.23 16.66
N SER A 101 11.91 15.73 17.85
CA SER A 101 12.69 16.79 18.50
C SER A 101 14.01 16.30 19.09
N SER A 102 14.13 15.02 19.44
CA SER A 102 15.36 14.46 20.02
C SER A 102 16.48 14.22 19.01
N ILE A 103 16.19 14.31 17.70
CA ILE A 103 17.17 14.11 16.63
C ILE A 103 17.95 15.41 16.32
N ILE A 104 17.44 16.58 16.75
CA ILE A 104 17.99 17.89 16.39
C ILE A 104 18.88 18.47 17.51
N THR A 105 19.00 17.80 18.66
CA THR A 105 19.65 18.38 19.86
C THR A 105 20.88 17.61 20.36
N ASN A 106 21.50 16.76 19.53
CA ASN A 106 22.80 16.14 19.86
C ASN A 106 23.90 16.65 18.94
#